data_AF-A0AAX1RWT8-F1
#
_entry.id   AF-A0AAX1RWT8-F1
#
_cell.length_a   1.000
_cell.length_b   1.000
_cell.length_c   1.000
_cell.angle_alpha   90.00
_cell.angle_beta   90.00
_cell.angle_gamma   90.00
#
_symmetry.space_group_name_H-M   'P 1'
#
loop_
_entity.id
_entity.type
_entity.pdbx_description
1 polymer ?
#
loop_
_entity_poly.entity_id
_entity_poly.type
_entity_poly.pdbx_seq_one_letter_code
_entity_poly.pdbx_strand_id
1 'polypeptide(L)'
;MIEKKKWYQKTWFIILTLIFFFPVGIFLMWKFANWSSTIKWIVTAVIAIIALFSFFTDSTDNNQTQNNEIEKSTEEKTTEDKKNVEKKSVEEASKKIQKSKVETSKTMSEDEYKGVIKSYQMQIQLAGEDLQKLTTEMNDSGRLTNKGKDLVYAIYGGLDGADLILKGAKEKVIPPEKYDIDHQNLLSANEHFQNAARYLESYENSESPDDLNNALKELSIATDNADIDIRNILE
;
A
#
# COMPACT_ATOMS: atom_id res chain seq x y z
N MET A 1 -48.52 -5.03 14.87
CA MET A 1 -48.25 -3.59 15.13
C MET A 1 -46.77 -3.34 14.90
N ILE A 2 -46.41 -2.42 14.01
CA ILE A 2 -44.99 -2.13 13.70
C ILE A 2 -44.52 -1.07 14.69
N GLU A 3 -43.67 -1.45 15.65
CA GLU A 3 -43.04 -0.49 16.55
C GLU A 3 -42.10 0.44 15.75
N LYS A 4 -42.50 1.70 15.57
CA LYS A 4 -41.66 2.73 14.98
C LYS A 4 -40.55 3.09 15.98
N LYS A 5 -39.35 2.54 15.76
CA LYS A 5 -38.13 2.92 16.50
C LYS A 5 -37.98 4.45 16.46
N LYS A 6 -37.95 5.09 17.63
CA LYS A 6 -37.94 6.55 17.75
C LYS A 6 -36.63 7.11 17.19
N TRP A 7 -36.69 8.27 16.54
CA TRP A 7 -35.57 8.85 15.77
C TRP A 7 -34.27 9.00 16.57
N TYR A 8 -34.37 9.30 17.86
CA TYR A 8 -33.23 9.43 18.79
C TYR A 8 -32.53 8.11 19.13
N GLN A 9 -33.09 6.97 18.73
CA GLN A 9 -32.48 5.64 18.89
C GLN A 9 -31.72 5.18 17.63
N LYS A 10 -31.63 6.03 16.60
CA LYS A 10 -30.86 5.72 15.39
C LYS A 10 -29.37 5.86 15.68
N THR A 11 -28.60 4.85 15.29
CA THR A 11 -27.14 4.77 15.47
C THR A 11 -26.43 6.01 14.94
N TRP A 12 -26.83 6.50 13.76
CA TRP A 12 -26.25 7.71 13.16
C TRP A 12 -26.51 8.97 14.00
N PHE A 13 -27.67 9.09 14.64
CA PHE A 13 -27.97 10.23 15.53
C PHE A 13 -27.12 10.18 16.81
N ILE A 14 -26.92 8.97 17.38
CA ILE A 14 -26.05 8.78 18.55
C ILE A 14 -24.60 9.19 18.23
N ILE A 15 -24.08 8.76 17.07
CA ILE A 15 -22.74 9.14 16.60
C ILE A 15 -22.64 10.66 16.39
N LEU A 16 -23.67 11.26 15.79
CA LEU A 16 -23.71 12.71 15.59
C LEU A 16 -23.68 13.47 16.94
N THR A 17 -24.45 13.04 17.94
CA THR A 17 -24.41 13.64 19.29
C THR A 17 -23.11 13.37 20.03
N LEU A 18 -22.39 12.29 19.71
CA LEU A 18 -21.10 11.94 20.31
C LEU A 18 -19.98 12.87 19.87
N ILE A 19 -20.04 13.35 18.62
CA ILE A 19 -19.08 14.30 18.07
C ILE A 19 -19.40 15.73 18.50
N PHE A 20 -20.69 16.11 18.48
CA PHE A 20 -21.09 17.51 18.67
C PHE A 20 -21.41 17.90 20.12
N PHE A 21 -21.77 16.94 20.98
CA PHE A 21 -22.22 17.19 22.36
C PHE A 21 -21.54 16.24 23.35
N PHE A 22 -20.25 16.49 23.61
CA PHE A 22 -19.54 15.87 24.73
C PHE A 22 -19.93 16.58 26.05
N PRO A 23 -20.40 15.88 27.12
CA PRO A 23 -20.38 14.43 27.39
C PRO A 23 -21.70 13.69 27.09
N VAL A 24 -22.73 14.40 26.63
CA VAL A 24 -24.10 13.87 26.46
C VAL A 24 -24.16 12.71 25.48
N GLY A 25 -23.34 12.73 24.42
CA GLY A 25 -23.30 11.65 23.43
C GLY A 25 -22.82 10.31 24.00
N ILE A 26 -21.90 10.30 24.97
CA ILE A 26 -21.43 9.06 25.63
C ILE A 26 -22.58 8.43 26.43
N PHE A 27 -23.33 9.28 27.14
CA PHE A 27 -24.50 8.82 27.90
C PHE A 27 -25.57 8.23 26.98
N LEU A 28 -25.84 8.88 25.84
CA LEU A 28 -26.78 8.39 24.83
C LEU A 28 -26.36 7.03 24.25
N MET A 29 -25.07 6.85 24.02
CA MET A 29 -24.51 5.59 23.54
C MET A 29 -24.78 4.44 24.52
N TRP A 30 -24.52 4.63 25.81
CA TRP A 30 -24.78 3.58 26.81
C TRP A 30 -26.26 3.25 26.94
N LYS A 31 -27.13 4.26 26.87
CA LYS A 31 -28.58 4.10 27.10
C LYS A 31 -29.35 3.55 25.90
N PHE A 32 -28.95 3.90 24.67
CA PHE A 32 -29.75 3.63 23.46
C PHE A 32 -29.02 2.86 22.35
N ALA A 33 -27.69 2.71 22.41
CA ALA A 33 -27.00 1.92 21.39
C ALA A 33 -27.16 0.41 21.65
N ASN A 34 -27.79 -0.29 20.69
CA ASN A 34 -27.85 -1.76 20.62
C ASN A 34 -26.52 -2.38 20.15
N TRP A 35 -25.39 -1.79 20.53
CA TRP A 35 -24.08 -2.29 20.16
C TRP A 35 -23.63 -3.38 21.14
N SER A 36 -22.88 -4.36 20.63
CA SER A 36 -22.23 -5.37 21.48
C SER A 36 -21.32 -4.67 22.50
N SER A 37 -21.21 -5.22 23.70
CA SER A 37 -20.46 -4.60 24.80
C SER A 37 -19.01 -4.28 24.42
N THR A 38 -18.42 -5.04 23.48
CA THR A 38 -17.08 -4.80 22.91
C THR A 38 -16.98 -3.47 22.17
N ILE A 39 -17.94 -3.16 21.30
CA ILE A 39 -17.95 -1.89 20.54
C ILE A 39 -18.09 -0.71 21.50
N LYS A 40 -18.82 -0.91 22.61
CA LYS A 40 -18.98 0.14 23.62
C LYS A 40 -17.66 0.51 24.32
N TRP A 41 -16.83 -0.49 24.59
CA TRP A 41 -15.49 -0.28 25.16
C TRP A 41 -14.54 0.42 24.19
N ILE A 42 -14.53 0.02 22.92
CA ILE A 42 -13.65 0.62 21.91
C ILE A 42 -13.92 2.12 21.76
N VAL A 43 -15.19 2.51 21.61
CA VAL A 43 -15.55 3.93 21.41
C VAL A 43 -15.24 4.77 22.66
N THR A 44 -15.46 4.22 23.87
CA THR A 44 -15.10 4.91 25.12
C THR A 44 -13.58 5.09 25.22
N ALA A 45 -12.79 4.08 24.82
CA ALA A 45 -11.34 4.15 24.83
C ALA A 45 -10.79 5.21 23.86
N VAL A 46 -11.32 5.27 22.63
CA VAL A 46 -10.92 6.27 21.63
C VAL A 46 -11.17 7.69 22.12
N ILE A 47 -12.34 7.94 22.71
CA ILE A 47 -12.69 9.26 23.22
C ILE A 47 -11.83 9.64 24.44
N ALA A 48 -11.56 8.69 25.34
CA ALA A 48 -10.66 8.92 26.47
C ALA A 48 -9.23 9.27 26.00
N ILE A 49 -8.73 8.58 24.96
CA ILE A 49 -7.42 8.86 24.37
C ILE A 49 -7.39 10.27 23.77
N ILE A 50 -8.40 10.67 23.00
CA ILE A 50 -8.51 12.03 22.43
C ILE A 50 -8.58 13.10 23.53
N ALA A 51 -9.35 12.84 24.58
CA ALA A 51 -9.43 13.74 25.73
C ALA A 51 -8.08 13.87 26.45
N LEU A 52 -7.38 12.75 26.68
CA LEU A 52 -6.04 12.75 27.28
C LEU A 52 -5.05 13.53 26.41
N PHE A 53 -5.01 13.30 25.10
CA PHE A 53 -4.16 14.08 24.20
C PHE A 53 -4.46 15.58 24.25
N SER A 54 -5.74 15.96 24.36
CA SER A 54 -6.14 17.37 24.50
C SER A 54 -5.71 17.99 25.84
N PHE A 55 -5.59 17.18 26.89
CA PHE A 55 -5.06 17.61 28.20
C PHE A 55 -3.52 17.63 28.25
N PHE A 56 -2.82 16.79 27.49
CA PHE A 56 -1.36 16.75 27.43
C PHE A 56 -0.74 17.80 26.50
N THR A 57 -1.53 18.52 25.70
CA THR A 57 -1.03 19.59 24.81
C THR A 57 -0.89 20.95 25.48
N ASP A 58 -1.04 21.06 26.79
CA ASP A 58 -0.82 22.31 27.51
C ASP A 58 0.23 22.12 28.61
N SER A 59 1.51 22.14 28.21
CA SER A 59 2.68 22.48 29.04
C SER A 59 3.96 22.30 28.23
N THR A 60 4.50 23.37 27.66
CA THR A 60 5.94 23.65 27.70
C THR A 60 6.14 25.17 27.60
N ASP A 61 6.47 25.73 28.76
CA ASP A 61 6.87 27.11 28.99
C ASP A 61 8.01 27.57 28.09
N ASN A 62 7.88 28.82 27.61
CA ASN A 62 8.93 29.58 26.96
C ASN A 62 10.11 29.80 27.92
N ASN A 63 11.27 29.21 27.62
CA ASN A 63 12.54 29.61 28.23
C ASN A 63 13.27 30.59 27.32
N GLN A 64 13.29 31.86 27.74
CA GLN A 64 14.12 32.91 27.21
C GLN A 64 15.33 33.05 28.14
N THR A 65 16.56 32.75 27.70
CA THR A 65 17.79 33.26 28.34
C THR A 65 18.97 33.32 27.36
N GLN A 66 19.27 34.57 26.97
CA GLN A 66 20.56 35.24 26.75
C GLN A 66 21.83 34.47 26.32
N ASN A 67 22.34 34.90 25.16
CA ASN A 67 23.74 34.84 24.74
C ASN A 67 24.66 35.68 25.66
N ASN A 68 25.89 35.20 25.87
CA ASN A 68 27.10 36.01 26.06
C ASN A 68 28.35 35.21 25.67
N GLU A 69 29.20 35.84 24.86
CA GLU A 69 30.50 35.37 24.35
C GLU A 69 31.59 35.30 25.44
N ILE A 70 32.65 34.52 25.19
CA ILE A 70 34.06 34.98 25.06
C ILE A 70 35.01 33.75 24.94
N GLU A 71 35.70 33.68 23.79
CA GLU A 71 37.12 33.33 23.48
C GLU A 71 37.80 32.10 24.18
N LYS A 72 38.77 31.35 23.63
CA LYS A 72 39.88 31.64 22.68
C LYS A 72 40.64 30.34 22.30
N SER A 73 41.38 30.42 21.18
CA SER A 73 42.56 29.63 20.73
C SER A 73 42.25 28.66 19.58
N THR A 74 42.51 28.95 18.28
CA THR A 74 43.81 29.22 17.57
C THR A 74 44.69 27.96 17.60
N GLU A 75 45.16 27.31 16.52
CA GLU A 75 45.60 27.66 15.13
C GLU A 75 45.57 26.34 14.29
N GLU A 76 45.13 26.31 13.02
CA GLU A 76 45.93 26.23 11.75
C GLU A 76 46.97 25.07 11.67
N LYS A 77 47.25 24.35 10.56
CA LYS A 77 47.09 24.61 9.12
C LYS A 77 47.47 23.35 8.27
N THR A 78 46.79 23.21 7.12
CA THR A 78 47.26 22.82 5.75
C THR A 78 47.83 21.45 5.35
N THR A 79 47.20 20.93 4.27
CA THR A 79 47.72 20.36 2.97
C THR A 79 48.69 19.18 3.03
N GLU A 80 48.78 18.24 2.09
CA GLU A 80 48.37 17.97 0.70
C GLU A 80 48.66 16.43 0.56
N ASP A 81 48.15 15.60 -0.35
CA ASP A 81 48.33 15.69 -1.80
C ASP A 81 47.68 14.45 -2.49
N LYS A 82 47.26 14.67 -3.76
CA LYS A 82 47.13 13.81 -4.96
C LYS A 82 47.12 12.26 -4.79
N LYS A 83 46.34 11.48 -5.57
CA LYS A 83 46.38 11.41 -7.04
C LYS A 83 45.36 10.41 -7.61
N ASN A 84 44.62 10.88 -8.60
CA ASN A 84 44.01 10.23 -9.79
C ASN A 84 44.62 8.89 -10.26
N VAL A 85 43.80 7.87 -10.59
CA VAL A 85 43.94 7.03 -11.83
C VAL A 85 42.59 6.43 -12.25
N GLU A 86 42.30 6.52 -13.56
CA GLU A 86 41.22 5.91 -14.34
C GLU A 86 41.65 4.59 -15.05
N LYS A 87 40.70 3.64 -15.19
CA LYS A 87 40.51 2.54 -16.19
C LYS A 87 41.45 1.30 -16.31
N LYS A 88 40.83 0.13 -16.05
CA LYS A 88 40.45 -0.98 -16.99
C LYS A 88 41.48 -2.05 -17.44
N SER A 89 41.34 -3.30 -16.93
CA SER A 89 41.22 -4.62 -17.63
C SER A 89 41.47 -5.77 -16.61
N VAL A 90 40.53 -6.65 -16.24
CA VAL A 90 40.21 -7.98 -16.86
C VAL A 90 41.50 -8.80 -17.07
N GLU A 91 41.80 -9.96 -16.49
CA GLU A 91 41.11 -11.19 -16.02
C GLU A 91 42.22 -11.94 -15.20
N GLU A 92 42.05 -12.53 -14.02
CA GLU A 92 41.64 -13.94 -13.80
C GLU A 92 41.74 -14.27 -12.29
N ALA A 93 40.70 -14.95 -11.79
CA ALA A 93 40.72 -16.00 -10.79
C ALA A 93 41.43 -15.82 -9.42
N SER A 94 40.57 -15.58 -8.42
CA SER A 94 40.41 -16.41 -7.21
C SER A 94 40.85 -15.85 -5.84
N LYS A 95 39.81 -15.68 -5.01
CA LYS A 95 39.75 -15.58 -3.54
C LYS A 95 40.18 -14.27 -2.87
N LYS A 96 39.15 -13.73 -2.20
CA LYS A 96 39.10 -12.78 -1.07
C LYS A 96 39.10 -11.30 -1.44
N ILE A 97 38.18 -10.59 -0.76
CA ILE A 97 37.98 -9.12 -0.60
C ILE A 97 36.81 -8.60 -1.45
N GLN A 98 35.80 -7.87 -0.96
CA GLN A 98 35.33 -7.40 0.36
C GLN A 98 33.88 -6.90 0.09
N LYS A 99 32.86 -7.34 0.84
CA LYS A 99 32.25 -6.57 1.94
C LYS A 99 32.03 -5.07 1.64
N SER A 100 30.94 -4.75 0.93
CA SER A 100 30.26 -3.45 1.00
C SER A 100 28.80 -3.65 1.36
N LYS A 101 28.54 -3.56 2.67
CA LYS A 101 27.33 -3.12 3.36
C LYS A 101 26.07 -2.92 2.49
N VAL A 102 25.15 -3.89 2.55
CA VAL A 102 23.71 -3.62 2.56
C VAL A 102 23.13 -4.42 3.71
N GLU A 103 22.27 -3.77 4.46
CA GLU A 103 21.73 -4.18 5.74
C GLU A 103 21.11 -5.58 5.70
N THR A 104 21.34 -6.35 6.76
CA THR A 104 20.77 -7.69 6.96
C THR A 104 19.26 -7.59 7.18
N SER A 105 18.50 -7.38 6.10
CA SER A 105 17.13 -7.84 6.04
C SER A 105 17.20 -9.33 5.72
N LYS A 106 16.81 -10.17 6.69
CA LYS A 106 16.80 -11.63 6.52
C LYS A 106 15.91 -11.95 5.31
N THR A 107 16.48 -12.54 4.26
CA THR A 107 15.72 -13.02 3.09
C THR A 107 14.67 -14.04 3.55
N MET A 108 13.51 -14.06 2.90
CA MET A 108 12.43 -14.99 3.24
C MET A 108 12.86 -16.44 2.98
N SER A 109 12.20 -17.40 3.65
CA SER A 109 12.36 -18.81 3.28
C SER A 109 11.77 -19.06 1.88
N GLU A 110 12.27 -20.07 1.18
CA GLU A 110 11.74 -20.46 -0.14
C GLU A 110 10.24 -20.77 -0.09
N ASP A 111 9.79 -21.55 0.89
CA ASP A 111 8.36 -21.89 1.03
C ASP A 111 7.49 -20.65 1.31
N GLU A 112 8.03 -19.71 2.07
CA GLU A 112 7.35 -18.45 2.42
C GLU A 112 7.20 -17.58 1.18
N TYR A 113 8.29 -17.42 0.41
CA TYR A 113 8.29 -16.66 -0.83
C TYR A 113 7.40 -17.31 -1.91
N LYS A 114 7.46 -18.64 -2.09
CA LYS A 114 6.53 -19.35 -2.98
C LYS A 114 5.07 -19.14 -2.54
N GLY A 115 4.80 -19.03 -1.24
CA GLY A 115 3.48 -18.67 -0.71
C GLY A 115 3.02 -17.27 -1.12
N VAL A 116 3.92 -16.27 -1.05
CA VAL A 116 3.68 -14.91 -1.56
C VAL A 116 3.35 -14.95 -3.04
N ILE A 117 4.17 -15.65 -3.85
CA ILE A 117 3.98 -15.72 -5.30
C ILE A 117 2.70 -16.44 -5.71
N LYS A 118 2.29 -17.50 -4.99
CA LYS A 118 0.97 -18.12 -5.20
C LYS A 118 -0.18 -17.15 -4.94
N SER A 119 -0.07 -16.34 -3.88
CA SER A 119 -1.09 -15.35 -3.53
C SER A 119 -1.17 -14.25 -4.59
N TYR A 120 -0.02 -13.77 -5.06
CA TYR A 120 0.11 -12.83 -6.16
C TYR A 120 -0.51 -13.38 -7.45
N GLN A 121 -0.14 -14.62 -7.84
CA GLN A 121 -0.68 -15.30 -9.01
C GLN A 121 -2.21 -15.42 -8.95
N MET A 122 -2.77 -15.79 -7.78
CA MET A 122 -4.21 -15.92 -7.60
C MET A 122 -4.94 -14.59 -7.84
N GLN A 123 -4.43 -13.48 -7.30
CA GLN A 123 -5.04 -12.15 -7.49
C GLN A 123 -5.06 -11.72 -8.95
N ILE A 124 -3.97 -11.98 -9.69
CA ILE A 124 -3.88 -11.66 -11.12
C ILE A 124 -4.80 -12.56 -11.94
N GLN A 125 -4.89 -13.85 -11.61
CA GLN A 125 -5.79 -14.78 -12.30
C GLN A 125 -7.26 -14.35 -12.15
N LEU A 126 -7.67 -13.95 -10.94
CA LEU A 126 -9.02 -13.44 -10.70
C LEU A 126 -9.28 -12.16 -11.50
N ALA A 127 -8.34 -11.20 -11.47
CA ALA A 127 -8.45 -9.97 -12.25
C ALA A 127 -8.52 -10.25 -13.76
N GLY A 128 -7.73 -11.22 -14.26
CA GLY A 128 -7.76 -11.66 -15.65
C GLY A 128 -9.09 -12.31 -16.04
N GLU A 129 -9.67 -13.14 -15.17
CA GLU A 129 -10.98 -13.76 -15.39
C GLU A 129 -12.09 -12.70 -15.47
N ASP A 130 -12.09 -11.74 -14.57
CA ASP A 130 -13.08 -10.66 -14.54
C ASP A 130 -12.92 -9.71 -15.74
N LEU A 131 -11.69 -9.50 -16.21
CA LEU A 131 -11.43 -8.76 -17.44
C LEU A 131 -12.03 -9.45 -18.67
N GLN A 132 -11.94 -10.78 -18.78
CA GLN A 132 -12.55 -11.52 -19.90
C GLN A 132 -14.07 -11.31 -19.93
N LYS A 133 -14.71 -11.29 -18.75
CA LYS A 133 -16.15 -11.03 -18.62
C LYS A 133 -16.53 -9.61 -19.03
N LEU A 134 -15.63 -8.65 -18.84
CA LEU A 134 -15.86 -7.24 -19.18
C LEU A 134 -16.28 -7.05 -20.65
N THR A 135 -15.70 -7.85 -21.55
CA THR A 135 -16.03 -7.80 -22.98
C THR A 135 -17.50 -8.08 -23.29
N THR A 136 -18.16 -8.87 -22.43
CA THR A 136 -19.58 -9.25 -22.56
C THR A 136 -20.51 -8.32 -21.79
N GLU A 137 -19.97 -7.41 -20.99
CA GLU A 137 -20.70 -6.47 -20.15
C GLU A 137 -20.64 -5.04 -20.71
N MET A 138 -20.65 -4.94 -22.04
CA MET A 138 -20.87 -3.71 -22.78
C MET A 138 -22.29 -3.68 -23.37
N ASN A 139 -22.93 -2.51 -23.36
CA ASN A 139 -24.22 -2.31 -24.01
C ASN A 139 -24.06 -2.04 -25.52
N ASP A 140 -25.17 -1.95 -26.25
CA ASP A 140 -25.20 -1.69 -27.69
C ASP A 140 -24.53 -0.37 -28.10
N SER A 141 -24.31 0.54 -27.15
CA SER A 141 -23.62 1.82 -27.35
C SER A 141 -22.11 1.76 -27.05
N GLY A 142 -21.57 0.58 -26.73
CA GLY A 142 -20.15 0.38 -26.39
C GLY A 142 -19.75 0.87 -25.01
N ARG A 143 -20.72 1.09 -24.11
CA ARG A 143 -20.49 1.53 -22.73
C ARG A 143 -20.64 0.36 -21.76
N LEU A 144 -19.89 0.38 -20.66
CA LEU A 144 -20.05 -0.62 -19.60
C LEU A 144 -21.48 -0.63 -19.04
N THR A 145 -22.02 -1.83 -18.85
CA THR A 145 -23.20 -2.04 -18.01
C THR A 145 -22.85 -1.77 -16.55
N ASN A 146 -23.85 -1.69 -15.67
CA ASN A 146 -23.58 -1.58 -14.23
C ASN A 146 -22.74 -2.77 -13.73
N LYS A 147 -22.96 -3.98 -14.26
CA LYS A 147 -22.12 -5.14 -13.96
C LYS A 147 -20.71 -5.00 -14.52
N GLY A 148 -20.56 -4.43 -15.71
CA GLY A 148 -19.26 -4.08 -16.28
C GLY A 148 -18.48 -3.14 -15.37
N LYS A 149 -19.15 -2.13 -14.79
CA LYS A 149 -18.54 -1.24 -13.78
C LYS A 149 -18.16 -2.00 -12.50
N ASP A 150 -19.03 -2.87 -12.00
CA ASP A 150 -18.72 -3.71 -10.84
C ASP A 150 -17.49 -4.62 -11.10
N LEU A 151 -17.34 -5.15 -12.32
CA LEU A 151 -16.16 -5.92 -12.73
C LEU A 151 -14.90 -5.04 -12.76
N VAL A 152 -14.99 -3.81 -13.25
CA VAL A 152 -13.87 -2.85 -13.18
C VAL A 152 -13.39 -2.66 -11.74
N TYR A 153 -14.31 -2.44 -10.78
CA TYR A 153 -13.97 -2.36 -9.35
C TYR A 153 -13.31 -3.64 -8.81
N ALA A 154 -13.78 -4.81 -9.23
CA ALA A 154 -13.19 -6.08 -8.83
C ALA A 154 -11.76 -6.25 -9.38
N ILE A 155 -11.54 -5.88 -10.64
CA ILE A 155 -10.22 -5.91 -11.28
C ILE A 155 -9.26 -4.99 -10.53
N TYR A 156 -9.65 -3.76 -10.18
CA TYR A 156 -8.84 -2.88 -9.33
C TYR A 156 -8.41 -3.54 -8.04
N GLY A 157 -9.37 -4.04 -7.27
CA GLY A 157 -9.07 -4.66 -5.98
C GLY A 157 -8.14 -5.86 -6.14
N GLY A 158 -8.28 -6.62 -7.23
CA GLY A 158 -7.39 -7.71 -7.59
C GLY A 158 -5.96 -7.23 -7.84
N LEU A 159 -5.78 -6.26 -8.73
CA LEU A 159 -4.46 -5.76 -9.15
C LEU A 159 -3.75 -4.97 -8.03
N ASP A 160 -4.47 -4.19 -7.23
CA ASP A 160 -3.94 -3.53 -6.03
C ASP A 160 -3.56 -4.54 -4.96
N GLY A 161 -4.39 -5.56 -4.75
CA GLY A 161 -4.06 -6.66 -3.87
C GLY A 161 -2.78 -7.38 -4.30
N ALA A 162 -2.62 -7.61 -5.61
CA ALA A 162 -1.41 -8.19 -6.18
C ALA A 162 -0.17 -7.31 -5.92
N ASP A 163 -0.27 -5.99 -6.14
CA ASP A 163 0.81 -5.03 -5.88
C ASP A 163 1.24 -5.05 -4.41
N LEU A 164 0.27 -5.03 -3.48
CA LEU A 164 0.52 -5.07 -2.05
C LEU A 164 1.16 -6.38 -1.60
N ILE A 165 0.77 -7.51 -2.20
CA ILE A 165 1.37 -8.82 -1.93
C ILE A 165 2.81 -8.84 -2.42
N LEU A 166 3.07 -8.38 -3.64
CA LEU A 166 4.38 -8.51 -4.27
C LEU A 166 5.41 -7.53 -3.68
N LYS A 167 5.02 -6.27 -3.41
CA LYS A 167 5.91 -5.27 -2.81
C LYS A 167 5.99 -5.42 -1.29
N GLY A 168 4.94 -5.94 -0.67
CA GLY A 168 4.77 -6.06 0.77
C GLY A 168 4.13 -4.81 1.38
N ALA A 169 2.99 -4.99 2.06
CA ALA A 169 2.20 -3.89 2.60
C ALA A 169 2.78 -3.24 3.87
N LYS A 170 3.57 -3.98 4.66
CA LYS A 170 4.17 -3.50 5.93
C LYS A 170 5.68 -3.62 5.93
N GLU A 171 6.17 -4.74 5.43
CA GLU A 171 7.58 -5.04 5.29
C GLU A 171 7.82 -5.43 3.84
N LYS A 172 8.96 -4.99 3.29
CA LYS A 172 9.32 -5.27 1.92
C LYS A 172 9.49 -6.78 1.74
N VAL A 173 8.90 -7.34 0.68
CA VAL A 173 9.16 -8.72 0.28
C VAL A 173 10.60 -8.80 -0.22
N ILE A 174 11.38 -9.68 0.40
CA ILE A 174 12.78 -9.91 0.04
C ILE A 174 12.93 -11.38 -0.35
N PRO A 175 13.04 -11.69 -1.64
CA PRO A 175 13.13 -13.06 -2.13
C PRO A 175 14.44 -13.75 -1.69
N PRO A 176 14.50 -15.09 -1.75
CA PRO A 176 15.76 -15.82 -1.81
C PRO A 176 16.60 -15.39 -3.02
N GLU A 177 17.92 -15.32 -2.88
CA GLU A 177 18.87 -14.83 -3.91
C GLU A 177 18.67 -15.49 -5.29
N LYS A 178 18.32 -16.79 -5.32
CA LYS A 178 18.07 -17.51 -6.58
C LYS A 178 16.89 -17.00 -7.39
N TYR A 179 15.96 -16.25 -6.78
CA TYR A 179 14.77 -15.67 -7.40
C TYR A 179 14.85 -14.14 -7.53
N ASP A 180 16.02 -13.53 -7.28
CA ASP A 180 16.16 -12.07 -7.34
C ASP A 180 15.75 -11.52 -8.71
N ILE A 181 16.20 -12.19 -9.79
CA ILE A 181 15.89 -11.79 -11.17
C ILE A 181 14.40 -11.96 -11.45
N ASP A 182 13.85 -13.15 -11.17
CA ASP A 182 12.43 -13.42 -11.39
C ASP A 182 11.56 -12.42 -10.60
N HIS A 183 11.93 -12.08 -9.36
CA HIS A 183 11.22 -11.09 -8.55
C HIS A 183 11.24 -9.69 -9.17
N GLN A 184 12.39 -9.24 -9.71
CA GLN A 184 12.46 -7.94 -10.40
C GLN A 184 11.61 -7.93 -11.68
N ASN A 185 11.60 -9.03 -12.42
CA ASN A 185 10.74 -9.16 -13.60
C ASN A 185 9.25 -9.11 -13.20
N LEU A 186 8.86 -9.77 -12.10
CA LEU A 186 7.51 -9.70 -11.56
C LEU A 186 7.13 -8.28 -11.14
N LEU A 187 8.03 -7.53 -10.50
CA LEU A 187 7.79 -6.13 -10.15
C LEU A 187 7.56 -5.29 -11.41
N SER A 188 8.33 -5.53 -12.47
CA SER A 188 8.20 -4.85 -13.76
C SER A 188 6.89 -5.21 -14.47
N ALA A 189 6.51 -6.49 -14.49
CA ALA A 189 5.22 -6.94 -14.99
C ALA A 189 4.05 -6.32 -14.21
N ASN A 190 4.22 -6.17 -12.90
CA ASN A 190 3.24 -5.54 -12.03
C ASN A 190 3.07 -4.04 -12.31
N GLU A 191 4.08 -3.33 -12.81
CA GLU A 191 3.87 -1.95 -13.30
C GLU A 191 2.87 -1.88 -14.46
N HIS A 192 2.91 -2.86 -15.38
CA HIS A 192 1.93 -2.97 -16.46
C HIS A 192 0.53 -3.30 -15.94
N PHE A 193 0.38 -4.17 -14.94
CA PHE A 193 -0.91 -4.38 -14.25
C PHE A 193 -1.45 -3.06 -13.68
N GLN A 194 -0.59 -2.28 -13.03
CA GLN A 194 -0.98 -0.99 -12.45
C GLN A 194 -1.31 0.07 -13.51
N ASN A 195 -0.64 0.06 -14.66
CA ASN A 195 -1.01 0.90 -15.80
C ASN A 195 -2.39 0.50 -16.36
N ALA A 196 -2.64 -0.80 -16.50
CA ALA A 196 -3.92 -1.29 -16.97
C ALA A 196 -5.06 -0.87 -16.04
N ALA A 197 -4.84 -0.97 -14.72
CA ALA A 197 -5.74 -0.44 -13.71
C ALA A 197 -6.01 1.05 -13.99
N ARG A 198 -5.00 1.91 -14.10
CA ARG A 198 -5.23 3.35 -14.39
C ARG A 198 -6.02 3.60 -15.67
N TYR A 199 -5.78 2.83 -16.72
CA TYR A 199 -6.54 2.96 -17.96
C TYR A 199 -8.01 2.56 -17.82
N LEU A 200 -8.32 1.51 -17.07
CA LEU A 200 -9.71 1.16 -16.74
C LEU A 200 -10.42 2.30 -15.98
N GLU A 201 -9.67 3.19 -15.30
CA GLU A 201 -10.21 4.16 -14.33
C GLU A 201 -10.59 5.39 -15.12
N SER A 202 -9.65 5.76 -16.00
CA SER A 202 -9.90 6.70 -17.08
C SER A 202 -11.12 6.25 -17.88
N TYR A 203 -11.22 4.97 -18.28
CA TYR A 203 -12.36 4.47 -19.03
C TYR A 203 -13.69 4.55 -18.26
N GLU A 204 -13.72 4.25 -16.97
CA GLU A 204 -14.95 4.38 -16.16
C GLU A 204 -15.50 5.82 -16.19
N ASN A 205 -14.60 6.81 -16.20
CA ASN A 205 -14.92 8.23 -16.20
C ASN A 205 -15.18 8.81 -17.60
N SER A 206 -14.39 8.39 -18.59
CA SER A 206 -14.36 8.95 -19.95
C SER A 206 -15.26 8.19 -20.92
N GLU A 207 -15.48 6.90 -20.66
CA GLU A 207 -16.06 5.90 -21.56
C GLU A 207 -15.34 5.83 -22.93
N SER A 208 -14.06 6.20 -22.97
CA SER A 208 -13.22 6.19 -24.18
C SER A 208 -12.80 4.77 -24.58
N PRO A 209 -13.11 4.30 -25.80
CA PRO A 209 -12.65 3.00 -26.27
C PRO A 209 -11.12 2.83 -26.26
N ASP A 210 -10.37 3.93 -26.43
CA ASP A 210 -8.91 3.91 -26.40
C ASP A 210 -8.37 3.54 -25.02
N ASP A 211 -9.01 4.03 -23.95
CA ASP A 211 -8.62 3.71 -22.58
C ASP A 211 -8.81 2.22 -22.30
N LEU A 212 -9.96 1.65 -22.71
CA LEU A 212 -10.21 0.22 -22.58
C LEU A 212 -9.20 -0.62 -23.39
N ASN A 213 -8.90 -0.23 -24.63
CA ASN A 213 -7.92 -0.93 -25.46
C ASN A 213 -6.51 -0.87 -24.86
N ASN A 214 -6.10 0.28 -24.32
CA ASN A 214 -4.82 0.44 -23.64
C ASN A 214 -4.76 -0.42 -22.37
N ALA A 215 -5.83 -0.49 -21.59
CA ALA A 215 -5.92 -1.39 -20.44
C ALA A 215 -5.70 -2.86 -20.84
N LEU A 216 -6.44 -3.33 -21.85
CA LEU A 216 -6.33 -4.71 -22.35
C LEU A 216 -4.92 -5.03 -22.85
N LYS A 217 -4.27 -4.06 -23.52
CA LYS A 217 -2.89 -4.20 -24.00
C LYS A 217 -1.90 -4.34 -22.84
N GLU A 218 -1.97 -3.46 -21.85
CA GLU A 218 -1.10 -3.50 -20.66
C GLU A 218 -1.30 -4.81 -19.88
N LEU A 219 -2.55 -5.28 -19.75
CA LEU A 219 -2.86 -6.57 -19.10
C LEU A 219 -2.27 -7.77 -19.84
N SER A 220 -2.34 -7.78 -21.17
CA SER A 220 -1.70 -8.83 -21.98
C SER A 220 -0.19 -8.86 -21.75
N ILE A 221 0.48 -7.70 -21.83
CA ILE A 221 1.93 -7.57 -21.63
C ILE A 221 2.31 -8.04 -20.22
N ALA A 222 1.56 -7.60 -19.21
CA ALA A 222 1.80 -7.97 -17.82
C ALA A 222 1.68 -9.47 -17.60
N THR A 223 0.66 -10.10 -18.18
CA THR A 223 0.41 -11.54 -18.05
C THR A 223 1.52 -12.36 -18.71
N ASP A 224 1.90 -12.00 -19.93
CA ASP A 224 2.96 -12.69 -20.67
C ASP A 224 4.31 -12.60 -19.94
N ASN A 225 4.61 -11.43 -19.37
CA ASN A 225 5.84 -11.21 -18.61
C ASN A 225 5.82 -11.97 -17.28
N ALA A 226 4.70 -11.95 -16.55
CA ALA A 226 4.64 -12.56 -15.22
C ALA A 226 4.60 -14.10 -15.24
N ASP A 227 4.00 -14.71 -16.26
CA ASP A 227 3.72 -16.16 -16.27
C ASP A 227 5.00 -17.03 -16.31
N ILE A 228 6.06 -16.55 -16.96
CA ILE A 228 7.35 -17.25 -17.00
C ILE A 228 8.01 -17.23 -15.61
N ASP A 229 8.13 -16.05 -15.01
CA ASP A 229 8.80 -15.88 -13.71
C ASP A 229 8.00 -16.55 -12.58
N ILE A 230 6.66 -16.51 -12.62
CA ILE A 230 5.81 -17.24 -11.68
C ILE A 230 6.10 -18.74 -11.76
N ARG A 231 6.18 -19.31 -12.97
CA ARG A 231 6.49 -20.73 -13.14
C ARG A 231 7.88 -21.08 -12.64
N ASN A 232 8.90 -20.29 -12.99
CA ASN A 232 10.27 -20.47 -12.49
C ASN A 232 10.34 -20.49 -10.96
N ILE A 233 9.56 -19.64 -10.29
CA ILE A 233 9.55 -19.57 -8.83
C ILE A 233 8.78 -20.73 -8.21
N LEU A 234 7.64 -21.12 -8.80
CA LEU A 234 6.74 -22.09 -8.16
C LEU A 234 7.11 -23.55 -8.41
N GLU A 235 7.71 -23.86 -9.56
CA GLU A 235 8.25 -25.20 -9.89
C GLU A 235 9.50 -25.55 -9.05
#